data_AF-A0A7S4V4I5-F1
#
_entry.id   AF-A0A7S4V4I5-F1
#
_cell.length_a   1.000
_cell.length_b   1.000
_cell.length_c   1.000
_cell.angle_alpha   90.00
_cell.angle_beta   90.00
_cell.angle_gamma   90.00
#
_symmetry.space_group_name_H-M   'P 1'
#
loop_
_entity.id
_entity.type
_entity.pdbx_description
1 polymer ?
#
loop_
_entity_poly.entity_id
_entity_poly.type
_entity_poly.pdbx_seq_one_letter_code
_entity_poly.pdbx_strand_id
1 'polypeptide(L)'
;QRAMAKEKESNAPKEKSAEAKGKANGKAKDKAKDKASEPQEEDKAFLSNLRPRRRAIFFVFFLAACSLIVALHDSCDVPKNKRQDCGYPDISSTECKTVACLIKGGGGATSRKAVKVRRSSAETLGLQVSKDHVVGWVTVTGIGAGAVKSHNDALASDSEERIQVGDRIAKVDSTSASSGKKADAAYEKMVKALEGKGAKTVQLEIQRPRIPSFLMWVRSSNGKPNIAEKMLTAPGTKQMVRTFSSVGGLGFACWLLSGYPLASLPLYYGGISLAVAYHTVRCCHDDDVAAGIAHCYKPKTNKLEDVLGGIKTSALALVAKVRKNPQKVFKQWFV
;
A
#
# COMPACT_ATOMS: atom_id res chain seq x y z
N GLN A 1 -2.71 3.63 51.31
CA GLN A 1 -3.06 2.23 51.59
C GLN A 1 -4.30 1.88 50.77
N ARG A 2 -4.11 1.33 49.56
CA ARG A 2 -5.18 0.88 48.67
C ARG A 2 -4.97 -0.62 48.43
N ALA A 3 -6.00 -1.39 48.79
CA ALA A 3 -6.02 -2.83 48.75
C ALA A 3 -5.91 -3.35 47.31
N MET A 4 -5.00 -4.31 47.09
CA MET A 4 -4.86 -5.04 45.84
C MET A 4 -5.95 -6.10 45.74
N ALA A 5 -6.72 -6.06 44.66
CA ALA A 5 -7.65 -7.12 44.29
C ALA A 5 -6.87 -8.29 43.69
N LYS A 6 -7.19 -9.48 44.20
CA LYS A 6 -6.56 -10.77 43.92
C LYS A 6 -7.24 -11.38 42.70
N GLU A 7 -6.53 -11.50 41.59
CA GLU A 7 -7.01 -12.13 40.36
C GLU A 7 -6.92 -13.66 40.50
N LYS A 8 -8.04 -14.35 40.27
CA LYS A 8 -8.15 -15.82 40.34
C LYS A 8 -7.79 -16.41 38.98
N GLU A 9 -6.73 -17.21 39.00
CA GLU A 9 -6.28 -18.09 37.93
C GLU A 9 -7.29 -19.24 37.74
N SER A 10 -7.91 -19.34 36.56
CA SER A 10 -8.79 -20.47 36.19
C SER A 10 -8.07 -21.41 35.22
N ASN A 11 -7.76 -22.60 35.74
CA ASN A 11 -7.24 -23.75 35.00
C ASN A 11 -8.19 -24.19 33.88
N ALA A 12 -7.67 -24.32 32.65
CA ALA A 12 -8.32 -25.04 31.57
C ALA A 12 -7.85 -26.51 31.52
N PRO A 13 -8.74 -27.49 31.33
CA PRO A 13 -8.40 -28.91 31.36
C PRO A 13 -7.79 -29.41 30.03
N LYS A 14 -6.78 -30.26 30.16
CA LYS A 14 -6.16 -31.08 29.10
C LYS A 14 -7.19 -32.06 28.51
N GLU A 15 -7.41 -31.97 27.21
CA GLU A 15 -8.18 -32.97 26.45
C GLU A 15 -7.27 -34.14 26.06
N LYS A 16 -7.77 -35.34 26.31
CA LYS A 16 -7.06 -36.62 26.20
C LYS A 16 -7.15 -37.17 24.78
N SER A 17 -6.00 -37.66 24.32
CA SER A 17 -5.84 -38.62 23.24
C SER A 17 -6.74 -39.84 23.44
N ALA A 18 -7.49 -40.23 22.40
CA ALA A 18 -8.16 -41.52 22.30
C ALA A 18 -7.68 -42.24 21.05
N GLU A 19 -6.80 -43.21 21.30
CA GLU A 19 -6.32 -44.26 20.42
C GLU A 19 -7.47 -45.25 20.15
N ALA A 20 -7.81 -45.49 18.88
CA ALA A 20 -8.67 -46.60 18.47
C ALA A 20 -7.98 -47.43 17.38
N LYS A 21 -7.41 -48.55 17.81
CA LYS A 21 -6.93 -49.66 16.98
C LYS A 21 -8.13 -50.43 16.42
N GLY A 22 -8.18 -50.59 15.11
CA GLY A 22 -8.99 -51.60 14.41
C GLY A 22 -8.12 -52.34 13.39
N LYS A 23 -7.81 -53.61 13.69
CA LYS A 23 -6.98 -54.52 12.88
C LYS A 23 -7.80 -55.23 11.78
N ALA A 24 -7.12 -55.42 10.63
CA ALA A 24 -7.15 -56.57 9.70
C ALA A 24 -8.51 -56.97 9.10
N ASN A 25 -8.66 -57.29 7.82
CA ASN A 25 -7.92 -58.29 7.06
C ASN A 25 -8.48 -58.32 5.61
N GLY A 26 -7.68 -58.64 4.57
CA GLY A 26 -8.23 -59.01 3.26
C GLY A 26 -7.38 -58.71 2.03
N LYS A 27 -6.53 -59.68 1.65
CA LYS A 27 -6.14 -60.16 0.30
C LYS A 27 -6.06 -59.13 -0.85
N ALA A 28 -4.88 -58.80 -1.38
CA ALA A 28 -4.04 -59.58 -2.31
C ALA A 28 -4.58 -59.68 -3.76
N LYS A 29 -3.70 -59.31 -4.72
CA LYS A 29 -3.80 -59.29 -6.21
C LYS A 29 -4.61 -58.10 -6.77
N ASP A 30 -4.12 -57.30 -7.73
CA ASP A 30 -3.19 -57.56 -8.82
C ASP A 30 -2.34 -56.33 -9.21
N LYS A 31 -1.22 -56.66 -9.85
CA LYS A 31 -0.23 -55.77 -10.46
C LYS A 31 -0.86 -54.90 -11.55
N ALA A 32 -0.91 -53.59 -11.33
CA ALA A 32 -0.77 -52.60 -12.40
C ALA A 32 0.29 -51.60 -11.95
N LYS A 33 1.51 -51.85 -12.42
CA LYS A 33 2.67 -50.97 -12.29
C LYS A 33 2.43 -49.80 -13.23
N ASP A 34 1.53 -48.89 -12.86
CA ASP A 34 1.48 -47.58 -13.44
C ASP A 34 2.81 -46.92 -13.10
N LYS A 35 3.72 -46.95 -14.08
CA LYS A 35 4.86 -46.04 -14.13
C LYS A 35 4.26 -44.66 -13.90
N ALA A 36 4.39 -44.15 -12.68
CA ALA A 36 4.33 -42.72 -12.44
C ALA A 36 5.33 -42.14 -13.42
N SER A 37 4.82 -41.63 -14.55
CA SER A 37 5.57 -40.86 -15.50
C SER A 37 6.16 -39.74 -14.66
N GLU A 38 7.48 -39.79 -14.44
CA GLU A 38 8.21 -38.63 -13.96
C GLU A 38 7.71 -37.45 -14.81
N PRO A 39 7.16 -36.40 -14.19
CA PRO A 39 6.69 -35.25 -14.94
C PRO A 39 7.86 -34.75 -15.79
N GLN A 40 7.72 -34.89 -17.12
CA GLN A 40 8.74 -34.56 -18.11
C GLN A 40 9.33 -33.19 -17.78
N GLU A 41 10.64 -33.15 -17.54
CA GLU A 41 11.43 -31.94 -17.31
C GLU A 41 11.58 -31.05 -18.57
N GLU A 42 10.79 -31.29 -19.62
CA GLU A 42 11.00 -30.67 -20.94
C GLU A 42 10.69 -29.15 -20.95
N ASP A 43 9.80 -28.66 -20.07
CA ASP A 43 9.46 -27.24 -20.03
C ASP A 43 10.53 -26.37 -19.34
N LYS A 44 11.51 -26.96 -18.63
CA LYS A 44 12.62 -26.20 -18.02
C LYS A 44 13.70 -25.80 -19.03
N ALA A 45 13.73 -26.42 -20.21
CA ALA A 45 14.82 -26.28 -21.18
C ALA A 45 14.78 -24.96 -21.97
N PHE A 46 13.60 -24.38 -22.19
CA PHE A 46 13.50 -23.17 -23.04
C PHE A 46 14.08 -21.92 -22.33
N LEU A 47 13.79 -21.74 -21.03
CA LEU A 47 14.29 -20.60 -20.27
C LEU A 47 15.72 -20.76 -19.76
N SER A 48 16.26 -21.98 -19.71
CA SER A 48 17.64 -22.22 -19.29
C SER A 48 18.64 -21.86 -20.40
N ASN A 49 18.28 -22.06 -21.67
CA ASN A 49 19.15 -21.78 -22.82
C ASN A 49 19.34 -20.29 -23.12
N LEU A 50 18.41 -19.44 -22.69
CA LEU A 50 18.48 -17.98 -22.85
C LEU A 50 19.26 -17.28 -21.72
N ARG A 51 19.69 -18.01 -20.68
CA ARG A 51 20.34 -17.40 -19.51
C ARG A 51 21.87 -17.29 -19.69
N PRO A 52 22.46 -16.12 -19.39
CA PRO A 52 23.91 -16.00 -19.32
C PRO A 52 24.52 -16.95 -18.29
N ARG A 53 25.80 -17.29 -18.45
CA ARG A 53 26.57 -17.95 -17.39
C ARG A 53 26.53 -17.11 -16.11
N ARG A 54 26.47 -17.75 -14.95
CA ARG A 54 26.41 -17.10 -13.63
C ARG A 54 27.55 -16.11 -13.44
N ARG A 55 27.22 -14.85 -13.13
CA ARG A 55 28.15 -13.73 -12.96
C ARG A 55 27.84 -12.99 -11.66
N ALA A 56 28.66 -13.22 -10.63
CA ALA A 56 28.49 -12.59 -9.31
C ALA A 56 28.68 -11.06 -9.34
N ILE A 57 29.38 -10.51 -10.34
CA ILE A 57 29.67 -9.08 -10.46
C ILE A 57 28.40 -8.21 -10.46
N PHE A 58 27.31 -8.68 -11.09
CA PHE A 58 26.04 -7.93 -11.12
C PHE A 58 25.35 -7.90 -9.76
N PHE A 59 25.48 -8.96 -8.96
CA PHE A 59 25.00 -8.97 -7.58
C PHE A 59 25.77 -7.99 -6.71
N VAL A 60 27.11 -8.04 -6.79
CA VAL A 60 27.99 -7.15 -6.04
C VAL A 60 27.73 -5.70 -6.41
N PHE A 61 27.55 -5.41 -7.70
CA PHE A 61 27.17 -4.09 -8.17
C PHE A 61 25.82 -3.64 -7.58
N PHE A 62 24.80 -4.50 -7.60
CA PHE A 62 23.50 -4.19 -7.03
C PHE A 62 23.57 -3.93 -5.52
N LEU A 63 24.30 -4.76 -4.77
CA LEU A 63 24.53 -4.55 -3.34
C LEU A 63 25.26 -3.24 -3.08
N ALA A 64 26.33 -2.94 -3.82
CA ALA A 64 27.06 -1.69 -3.68
C ALA A 64 26.17 -0.46 -3.96
N ALA A 65 25.31 -0.54 -4.98
CA ALA A 65 24.34 0.51 -5.26
C ALA A 65 23.32 0.70 -4.13
N CYS A 66 22.80 -0.40 -3.56
CA CYS A 66 21.88 -0.35 -2.42
C CYS A 66 22.54 0.20 -1.16
N SER A 67 23.75 -0.24 -0.83
CA SER A 67 24.55 0.27 0.28
C SER A 67 24.84 1.76 0.12
N LEU A 68 25.13 2.22 -1.11
CA LEU A 68 25.34 3.63 -1.40
C LEU A 68 24.06 4.46 -1.18
N ILE A 69 22.89 3.97 -1.61
CA ILE A 69 21.61 4.64 -1.34
C ILE A 69 21.37 4.78 0.16
N VAL A 70 21.59 3.71 0.92
CA VAL A 70 21.40 3.71 2.38
C VAL A 70 22.39 4.64 3.08
N ALA A 71 23.66 4.63 2.66
CA ALA A 71 24.70 5.47 3.27
C ALA A 71 24.51 6.97 2.98
N LEU A 72 24.00 7.32 1.80
CA LEU A 72 23.78 8.72 1.40
C LEU A 72 22.42 9.28 1.84
N HIS A 73 21.50 8.43 2.32
CA HIS A 73 20.15 8.82 2.69
C HIS A 73 19.88 8.57 4.17
N ASP A 74 20.31 9.49 5.03
CA ASP A 74 19.88 9.51 6.42
C ASP A 74 18.56 10.28 6.55
N SER A 75 17.47 9.56 6.85
CA SER A 75 16.16 10.18 7.08
C SER A 75 16.06 10.88 8.44
N CYS A 76 17.01 10.63 9.35
CA CYS A 76 17.01 11.15 10.72
C CYS A 76 17.92 12.36 10.91
N ASP A 77 18.92 12.55 10.04
CA ASP A 77 19.75 13.75 10.04
C ASP A 77 19.04 14.94 9.36
N VAL A 78 18.00 15.44 10.03
CA VAL A 78 17.17 16.54 9.55
C VAL A 78 17.11 17.65 10.59
N PRO A 79 17.45 18.90 10.22
CA PRO A 79 17.31 20.06 11.10
C PRO A 79 15.89 20.17 11.67
N LYS A 80 15.76 20.54 12.96
CA LYS A 80 14.47 20.55 13.68
C LYS A 80 13.36 21.33 12.96
N ASN A 81 13.67 22.44 12.30
CA ASN A 81 12.71 23.25 11.52
C ASN A 81 12.18 22.58 10.24
N LYS A 82 12.91 21.58 9.72
CA LYS A 82 12.54 20.78 8.53
C LYS A 82 11.87 19.45 8.88
N ARG A 83 11.70 19.14 10.16
CA ARG A 83 10.98 17.95 10.62
C ARG A 83 9.47 18.15 10.46
N GLN A 84 8.77 17.09 10.10
CA GLN A 84 7.32 17.00 10.11
C GLN A 84 6.91 15.92 11.11
N ASP A 85 6.06 16.28 12.06
CA ASP A 85 5.57 15.34 13.06
C ASP A 85 4.79 14.23 12.36
N CYS A 86 5.22 12.99 12.59
CA CYS A 86 4.59 11.81 12.05
C CYS A 86 4.05 10.83 13.11
N GLY A 87 4.15 11.18 14.39
CA GLY A 87 3.62 10.39 15.50
C GLY A 87 2.29 10.88 16.07
N TYR A 88 1.96 10.30 17.22
CA TYR A 88 0.97 10.71 18.22
C TYR A 88 1.63 10.61 19.62
N PRO A 89 1.04 11.22 20.67
CA PRO A 89 1.58 11.11 22.04
C PRO A 89 1.76 9.65 22.47
N ASP A 90 2.83 9.36 23.21
CA ASP A 90 3.14 8.03 23.78
C ASP A 90 3.42 6.91 22.75
N ILE A 91 3.70 7.25 21.48
CA ILE A 91 4.13 6.26 20.49
C ILE A 91 5.49 5.65 20.88
N SER A 92 5.59 4.32 20.86
CA SER A 92 6.85 3.65 21.16
C SER A 92 7.90 3.89 20.06
N SER A 93 9.19 3.85 20.41
CA SER A 93 10.30 3.98 19.45
C SER A 93 10.21 2.94 18.33
N THR A 94 9.83 1.70 18.67
CA THR A 94 9.65 0.60 17.71
C THR A 94 8.48 0.90 16.76
N GLU A 95 7.33 1.30 17.28
CA GLU A 95 6.15 1.60 16.46
C GLU A 95 6.38 2.81 15.54
N CYS A 96 7.06 3.85 16.05
CA CYS A 96 7.47 5.00 15.26
C CYS A 96 8.32 4.58 14.05
N LYS A 97 9.40 3.83 14.31
CA LYS A 97 10.35 3.43 13.26
C LYS A 97 9.74 2.43 12.26
N THR A 98 8.77 1.62 12.68
CA THR A 98 8.23 0.51 11.87
C THR A 98 7.00 0.82 11.06
N VAL A 99 6.01 1.49 11.64
CA VAL A 99 4.69 1.60 11.01
C VAL A 99 4.18 3.03 10.91
N ALA A 100 4.58 3.95 11.78
CA ALA A 100 3.98 5.29 11.85
C ALA A 100 4.00 6.03 10.49
N CYS A 101 5.10 6.01 9.75
CA CYS A 101 5.22 6.70 8.45
C CYS A 101 4.44 6.00 7.33
N LEU A 102 4.25 4.69 7.47
CA LEU A 102 3.51 3.87 6.52
C LEU A 102 1.99 3.96 6.74
N ILE A 103 1.53 4.37 7.92
CA ILE A 103 0.09 4.49 8.22
C ILE A 103 -0.36 5.95 8.30
N LYS A 104 0.51 6.90 8.65
CA LYS A 104 0.11 8.29 8.87
C LYS A 104 -0.26 8.99 7.57
N GLY A 105 -1.37 9.72 7.63
CA GLY A 105 -2.01 10.29 6.44
C GLY A 105 -2.73 9.24 5.58
N GLY A 106 -2.56 7.96 5.90
CA GLY A 106 -3.34 6.84 5.41
C GLY A 106 -4.73 6.85 6.00
N GLY A 107 -5.74 6.53 5.19
CA GLY A 107 -7.14 6.65 5.55
C GLY A 107 -7.61 8.09 5.80
N GLY A 108 -6.68 9.07 5.75
CA GLY A 108 -6.97 10.49 5.84
C GLY A 108 -7.91 10.89 4.71
N ALA A 109 -8.93 11.68 5.08
CA ALA A 109 -10.06 12.13 4.27
C ALA A 109 -9.79 11.95 2.77
N THR A 110 -10.22 10.81 2.24
CA THR A 110 -10.92 10.77 0.95
C THR A 110 -11.39 12.18 0.61
N SER A 111 -10.78 12.81 -0.38
CA SER A 111 -11.00 14.23 -0.66
C SER A 111 -12.49 14.44 -0.80
N ARG A 112 -13.09 15.15 0.17
CA ARG A 112 -14.51 15.51 0.06
C ARG A 112 -14.59 16.55 -1.03
N LYS A 113 -15.35 16.27 -2.07
CA LYS A 113 -15.53 17.17 -3.20
C LYS A 113 -17.00 17.45 -3.37
N ALA A 114 -17.33 18.73 -3.42
CA ALA A 114 -18.67 19.16 -3.77
C ALA A 114 -18.78 19.22 -5.30
N VAL A 115 -19.50 18.28 -5.90
CA VAL A 115 -19.77 18.23 -7.34
C VAL A 115 -21.17 18.76 -7.59
N LYS A 116 -21.31 19.69 -8.53
CA LYS A 116 -22.61 20.27 -8.90
C LYS A 116 -23.08 19.63 -10.21
N VAL A 117 -24.14 18.84 -10.14
CA VAL A 117 -24.73 18.16 -11.30
C VAL A 117 -26.02 18.86 -11.69
N ARG A 118 -26.09 19.37 -12.92
CA ARG A 118 -27.29 20.00 -13.46
C ARG A 118 -28.25 18.93 -14.01
N ARG A 119 -29.53 19.00 -13.63
CA ARG A 119 -30.60 18.12 -14.14
C ARG A 119 -31.61 18.89 -14.96
N SER A 120 -32.14 18.26 -16.00
CA SER A 120 -33.35 18.70 -16.70
C SER A 120 -34.62 18.27 -15.94
N SER A 121 -35.78 18.87 -16.25
CA SER A 121 -37.02 18.73 -15.46
C SER A 121 -37.54 17.30 -15.31
N ALA A 122 -37.29 16.44 -16.31
CA ALA A 122 -37.78 15.07 -16.34
C ALA A 122 -36.71 14.00 -16.03
N GLU A 123 -35.45 14.41 -15.87
CA GLU A 123 -34.30 13.49 -15.82
C GLU A 123 -33.92 13.15 -14.37
N THR A 124 -33.56 11.89 -14.14
CA THR A 124 -32.99 11.42 -12.86
C THR A 124 -31.48 11.67 -12.83
N LEU A 125 -30.83 11.51 -11.67
CA LEU A 125 -29.36 11.55 -11.63
C LEU A 125 -28.72 10.38 -12.38
N GLY A 126 -29.42 9.24 -12.52
CA GLY A 126 -28.88 8.03 -13.13
C GLY A 126 -27.88 7.27 -12.24
N LEU A 127 -27.90 7.48 -10.92
CA LEU A 127 -27.03 6.77 -9.99
C LEU A 127 -27.72 5.52 -9.44
N GLN A 128 -27.05 4.37 -9.52
CA GLN A 128 -27.38 3.19 -8.74
C GLN A 128 -26.55 3.20 -7.47
N VAL A 129 -27.18 2.96 -6.33
CA VAL A 129 -26.52 3.02 -5.02
C VAL A 129 -26.72 1.74 -4.23
N SER A 130 -25.72 1.35 -3.43
CA SER A 130 -25.80 0.17 -2.58
C SER A 130 -26.80 0.41 -1.45
N LYS A 131 -27.60 -0.63 -1.16
CA LYS A 131 -28.46 -0.74 0.03
C LYS A 131 -27.68 -1.04 1.31
N ASP A 132 -26.37 -1.29 1.22
CA ASP A 132 -25.54 -1.55 2.40
C ASP A 132 -25.45 -0.29 3.24
N HIS A 133 -26.03 -0.35 4.43
CA HIS A 133 -26.01 0.72 5.43
C HIS A 133 -24.62 0.82 6.07
N VAL A 134 -23.67 1.40 5.33
CA VAL A 134 -22.44 1.90 5.94
C VAL A 134 -22.77 3.24 6.58
N VAL A 135 -22.84 3.28 7.91
CA VAL A 135 -23.26 4.45 8.70
C VAL A 135 -22.64 5.74 8.16
N GLY A 136 -23.48 6.65 7.68
CA GLY A 136 -23.07 7.98 7.24
C GLY A 136 -22.79 8.16 5.74
N TRP A 137 -23.02 7.16 4.87
CA TRP A 137 -22.71 7.29 3.45
C TRP A 137 -23.61 6.44 2.54
N VAL A 138 -23.74 6.86 1.28
CA VAL A 138 -24.37 6.07 0.21
C VAL A 138 -23.30 5.73 -0.83
N THR A 139 -23.07 4.46 -1.15
CA THR A 139 -22.01 4.06 -2.11
C THR A 139 -22.59 3.91 -3.51
N VAL A 140 -21.97 4.54 -4.52
CA VAL A 140 -22.35 4.39 -5.92
C VAL A 140 -21.94 3.00 -6.43
N THR A 141 -22.90 2.20 -6.88
CA THR A 141 -22.67 0.85 -7.44
C THR A 141 -22.73 0.82 -8.96
N GLY A 142 -23.39 1.79 -9.58
CA GLY A 142 -23.52 1.89 -11.03
C GLY A 142 -23.91 3.29 -11.47
N ILE A 143 -23.61 3.61 -12.74
CA ILE A 143 -23.98 4.87 -13.37
C ILE A 143 -24.75 4.52 -14.65
N GLY A 144 -26.07 4.72 -14.60
CA GLY A 144 -27.00 4.52 -15.71
C GLY A 144 -27.20 5.79 -16.55
N ALA A 145 -28.23 5.77 -17.40
CA ALA A 145 -28.66 6.96 -18.13
C ALA A 145 -29.20 8.02 -17.15
N GLY A 146 -28.79 9.27 -17.31
CA GLY A 146 -29.22 10.41 -16.50
C GLY A 146 -28.16 11.50 -16.41
N ALA A 147 -28.44 12.49 -15.56
CA ALA A 147 -27.67 13.72 -15.52
C ALA A 147 -26.20 13.53 -15.11
N VAL A 148 -25.89 12.53 -14.26
CA VAL A 148 -24.50 12.23 -13.88
C VAL A 148 -23.69 11.70 -15.06
N LYS A 149 -24.30 10.88 -15.92
CA LYS A 149 -23.62 10.39 -17.13
C LYS A 149 -23.30 11.55 -18.06
N SER A 150 -24.29 12.40 -18.36
CA SER A 150 -24.11 13.60 -19.17
C SER A 150 -23.06 14.55 -18.58
N HIS A 151 -23.04 14.73 -17.26
CA HIS A 151 -22.01 15.51 -16.56
C HIS A 151 -20.61 14.89 -16.70
N ASN A 152 -20.48 13.58 -16.52
CA ASN A 152 -19.20 12.88 -16.65
C ASN A 152 -18.66 12.90 -18.09
N ASP A 153 -19.54 12.77 -19.09
CA ASP A 153 -19.18 12.76 -20.51
C ASP A 153 -18.69 14.14 -20.99
N ALA A 154 -19.16 15.22 -20.35
CA ALA A 154 -18.70 16.59 -20.61
C ALA A 154 -17.34 16.93 -19.97
N LEU A 155 -16.83 16.08 -19.08
CA LEU A 155 -15.57 16.28 -18.36
C LEU A 155 -14.43 15.43 -18.94
N ALA A 156 -13.21 15.95 -18.89
CA ALA A 156 -12.00 15.19 -19.21
C ALA A 156 -11.93 13.89 -18.37
N SER A 157 -11.39 12.81 -18.94
CA SER A 157 -11.38 11.47 -18.30
C SER A 157 -10.68 11.43 -16.94
N ASP A 158 -9.75 12.33 -16.70
CA ASP A 158 -8.97 12.50 -15.47
C ASP A 158 -9.55 13.57 -14.52
N SER A 159 -10.67 14.20 -14.89
CA SER A 159 -11.30 15.23 -14.06
C SER A 159 -11.73 14.67 -12.71
N GLU A 160 -11.33 15.40 -11.67
CA GLU A 160 -11.64 15.06 -10.29
C GLU A 160 -13.12 15.23 -9.94
N GLU A 161 -13.88 15.98 -10.76
CA GLU A 161 -15.31 16.21 -10.60
C GLU A 161 -16.17 15.06 -11.13
N ARG A 162 -15.62 14.19 -11.98
CA ARG A 162 -16.34 13.02 -12.50
C ARG A 162 -16.76 12.12 -11.37
N ILE A 163 -18.02 11.70 -11.31
CA ILE A 163 -18.52 10.75 -10.30
C ILE A 163 -18.24 9.33 -10.80
N GLN A 164 -17.70 8.46 -9.94
CA GLN A 164 -17.28 7.11 -10.32
C GLN A 164 -17.99 6.03 -9.48
N VAL A 165 -18.07 4.81 -10.01
CA VAL A 165 -18.48 3.64 -9.24
C VAL A 165 -17.50 3.43 -8.08
N GLY A 166 -18.04 3.27 -6.87
CA GLY A 166 -17.28 3.16 -5.62
C GLY A 166 -17.12 4.48 -4.85
N ASP A 167 -17.47 5.63 -5.45
CA ASP A 167 -17.55 6.90 -4.72
C ASP A 167 -18.63 6.80 -3.62
N ARG A 168 -18.33 7.40 -2.46
CA ARG A 168 -19.28 7.52 -1.35
C ARG A 168 -19.90 8.91 -1.37
N ILE A 169 -21.22 9.00 -1.34
CA ILE A 169 -21.95 10.26 -1.24
C ILE A 169 -22.22 10.50 0.24
N ALA A 170 -21.63 11.56 0.78
CA ALA A 170 -21.78 12.01 2.16
C ALA A 170 -23.01 12.91 2.34
N LYS A 171 -23.30 13.71 1.30
CA LYS A 171 -24.34 14.74 1.31
C LYS A 171 -24.95 14.92 -0.07
N VAL A 172 -26.27 15.16 -0.10
CA VAL A 172 -27.04 15.56 -1.28
C VAL A 172 -27.79 16.84 -0.93
N ASP A 173 -27.41 17.94 -1.56
CA ASP A 173 -27.83 19.31 -1.21
C ASP A 173 -27.61 19.61 0.29
N SER A 174 -28.69 19.87 1.03
CA SER A 174 -28.68 20.09 2.48
C SER A 174 -28.82 18.80 3.30
N THR A 175 -29.06 17.66 2.66
CA THR A 175 -29.31 16.37 3.32
C THR A 175 -28.01 15.61 3.49
N SER A 176 -27.54 15.46 4.74
CA SER A 176 -26.39 14.61 5.08
C SER A 176 -26.84 13.29 5.67
N ALA A 177 -26.07 12.22 5.43
CA ALA A 177 -26.27 10.98 6.16
C ALA A 177 -25.84 11.20 7.62
N SER A 178 -26.80 11.06 8.54
CA SER A 178 -26.55 11.25 9.97
C SER A 178 -25.82 10.02 10.52
N SER A 179 -24.81 10.25 11.36
CA SER A 179 -24.28 9.21 12.25
C SER A 179 -25.07 9.23 13.56
N GLY A 180 -25.85 8.18 13.85
CA GLY A 180 -26.56 8.05 15.13
C GLY A 180 -27.91 7.34 15.03
N LYS A 181 -28.78 7.51 16.04
CA LYS A 181 -30.10 6.84 16.15
C LYS A 181 -31.06 7.12 14.98
N LYS A 182 -30.76 8.11 14.13
CA LYS A 182 -31.56 8.49 12.94
C LYS A 182 -30.83 8.20 11.62
N ALA A 183 -29.81 7.33 11.63
CA ALA A 183 -29.03 7.03 10.43
C ALA A 183 -29.89 6.48 9.29
N ASP A 184 -30.82 5.57 9.57
CA ASP A 184 -31.63 4.92 8.53
C ASP A 184 -32.61 5.89 7.88
N ALA A 185 -33.31 6.71 8.67
CA ALA A 185 -34.20 7.75 8.14
C ALA A 185 -33.45 8.81 7.32
N ALA A 186 -32.21 9.16 7.71
CA ALA A 186 -31.37 10.07 6.94
C ALA A 186 -30.89 9.42 5.63
N TYR A 187 -30.53 8.14 5.67
CA TYR A 187 -30.15 7.35 4.51
C TYR A 187 -31.30 7.26 3.50
N GLU A 188 -32.51 6.90 3.92
CA GLU A 188 -33.68 6.85 3.05
C GLU A 188 -34.00 8.20 2.40
N LYS A 189 -33.86 9.30 3.17
CA LYS A 189 -34.01 10.66 2.63
C LYS A 189 -32.97 10.97 1.56
N MET A 190 -31.73 10.55 1.74
CA MET A 190 -30.69 10.71 0.71
C MET A 190 -30.97 9.87 -0.53
N VAL A 191 -31.35 8.60 -0.39
CA VAL A 191 -31.69 7.74 -1.53
C VAL A 191 -32.86 8.34 -2.31
N LYS A 192 -33.93 8.78 -1.63
CA LYS A 192 -35.06 9.49 -2.26
C LYS A 192 -34.62 10.78 -2.97
N ALA A 193 -33.68 11.54 -2.39
CA ALA A 193 -33.15 12.75 -3.04
C ALA A 193 -32.33 12.44 -4.30
N LEU A 194 -31.62 11.30 -4.33
CA LEU A 194 -30.87 10.83 -5.49
C LEU A 194 -31.77 10.29 -6.62
N GLU A 195 -32.85 9.60 -6.25
CA GLU A 195 -33.84 9.03 -7.18
C GLU A 195 -34.84 10.07 -7.70
N GLY A 196 -34.99 11.19 -6.99
CA GLY A 196 -35.93 12.25 -7.34
C GLY A 196 -35.70 12.83 -8.74
N LYS A 197 -36.81 13.17 -9.41
CA LYS A 197 -36.82 13.92 -10.68
C LYS A 197 -36.98 15.41 -10.40
N GLY A 198 -36.41 16.26 -11.27
CA GLY A 198 -36.69 17.69 -11.23
C GLY A 198 -35.59 18.57 -11.83
N ALA A 199 -35.97 19.74 -12.32
CA ALA A 199 -35.08 20.74 -12.91
C ALA A 199 -34.38 21.51 -11.79
N LYS A 200 -33.29 20.93 -11.26
CA LYS A 200 -32.48 21.59 -10.23
C LYS A 200 -31.03 21.11 -10.33
N THR A 201 -30.10 22.03 -10.07
CA THR A 201 -28.71 21.67 -9.79
C THR A 201 -28.63 20.97 -8.43
N VAL A 202 -28.10 19.75 -8.41
CA VAL A 202 -27.85 18.99 -7.18
C VAL A 202 -26.39 19.13 -6.80
N GLN A 203 -26.14 19.45 -5.54
CA GLN A 203 -24.79 19.44 -5.00
C GLN A 203 -24.54 18.11 -4.26
N LEU A 204 -23.59 17.32 -4.77
CA LEU A 204 -23.19 16.05 -4.20
C LEU A 204 -21.85 16.24 -3.48
N GLU A 205 -21.78 15.93 -2.18
CA GLU A 205 -20.51 15.85 -1.47
C GLU A 205 -19.99 14.41 -1.61
N ILE A 206 -19.14 14.19 -2.60
CA ILE A 206 -18.54 12.88 -2.88
C ILE A 206 -17.25 12.69 -2.09
N GLN A 207 -17.03 11.45 -1.71
CA GLN A 207 -15.93 10.98 -0.91
C GLN A 207 -15.28 9.83 -1.70
N ARG A 208 -14.23 10.16 -2.45
CA ARG A 208 -13.52 9.19 -3.31
C ARG A 208 -12.54 8.34 -2.50
N PRO A 209 -12.63 7.00 -2.55
CA PRO A 209 -11.57 6.15 -2.00
C PRO A 209 -10.26 6.42 -2.73
N ARG A 210 -9.16 6.55 -1.99
CA ARG A 210 -7.81 6.64 -2.59
C ARG A 210 -7.29 5.29 -3.08
N ILE A 211 -8.01 4.21 -2.77
CA ILE A 211 -7.67 2.84 -3.15
C ILE A 211 -8.20 2.59 -4.58
N PRO A 212 -7.40 1.98 -5.48
CA PRO A 212 -7.88 1.52 -6.78
C PRO A 212 -9.07 0.56 -6.67
N SER A 213 -9.93 0.54 -7.68
CA SER A 213 -11.15 -0.29 -7.69
C SER A 213 -10.87 -1.78 -7.42
N PHE A 214 -9.79 -2.34 -7.96
CA PHE A 214 -9.41 -3.75 -7.77
C PHE A 214 -8.96 -4.10 -6.33
N LEU A 215 -8.67 -3.09 -5.49
CA LEU A 215 -8.33 -3.27 -4.06
C LEU A 215 -9.48 -2.85 -3.13
N MET A 216 -10.68 -2.62 -3.67
CA MET A 216 -11.85 -2.26 -2.87
C MET A 216 -12.23 -3.33 -1.84
N TRP A 217 -11.83 -4.58 -2.03
CA TRP A 217 -12.03 -5.67 -1.07
C TRP A 217 -11.27 -5.49 0.25
N VAL A 218 -10.19 -4.69 0.26
CA VAL A 218 -9.40 -4.39 1.48
C VAL A 218 -10.15 -3.43 2.41
N ARG A 219 -11.17 -2.74 1.89
CA ARG A 219 -11.90 -1.70 2.59
C ARG A 219 -12.68 -2.26 3.78
N SER A 220 -12.70 -1.51 4.88
CA SER A 220 -13.59 -1.86 6.00
C SER A 220 -15.05 -1.51 5.69
N SER A 221 -15.95 -2.43 6.02
CA SER A 221 -17.41 -2.21 6.01
C SER A 221 -17.86 -1.15 7.01
N ASN A 222 -17.09 -0.91 8.09
CA ASN A 222 -17.46 0.00 9.19
C ASN A 222 -17.29 1.49 8.85
N GLY A 223 -17.00 1.83 7.60
CA GLY A 223 -16.78 3.21 7.15
C GLY A 223 -15.43 3.81 7.57
N LYS A 224 -14.82 3.32 8.65
CA LYS A 224 -13.49 3.71 9.13
C LYS A 224 -12.40 2.92 8.42
N PRO A 225 -11.32 3.56 7.94
CA PRO A 225 -10.24 2.86 7.26
C PRO A 225 -9.50 1.92 8.22
N ASN A 226 -9.38 0.64 7.85
CA ASN A 226 -8.59 -0.34 8.59
C ASN A 226 -7.07 -0.09 8.37
N ILE A 227 -6.22 -0.84 9.08
CA ILE A 227 -4.76 -0.68 8.99
C ILE A 227 -4.26 -0.90 7.56
N ALA A 228 -4.80 -1.89 6.84
CA ALA A 228 -4.39 -2.18 5.46
C ALA A 228 -4.76 -1.03 4.50
N GLU A 229 -5.98 -0.48 4.60
CA GLU A 229 -6.40 0.70 3.84
C GLU A 229 -5.57 1.93 4.19
N LYS A 230 -5.27 2.16 5.47
CA LYS A 230 -4.36 3.23 5.89
C LYS A 230 -2.99 3.03 5.24
N MET A 231 -2.43 1.83 5.32
CA MET A 231 -1.13 1.52 4.76
C MET A 231 -1.10 1.76 3.25
N LEU A 232 -2.04 1.20 2.49
CA LEU A 232 -2.09 1.34 1.02
C LEU A 232 -2.31 2.79 0.56
N THR A 233 -2.98 3.62 1.35
CA THR A 233 -3.31 5.00 0.97
C THR A 233 -2.36 6.05 1.55
N ALA A 234 -1.50 5.67 2.50
CA ALA A 234 -0.58 6.58 3.13
C ALA A 234 0.46 7.11 2.14
N PRO A 235 0.82 8.41 2.21
CA PRO A 235 1.90 8.97 1.40
C PRO A 235 3.23 8.21 1.56
N GLY A 236 3.56 7.75 2.78
CA GLY A 236 4.79 7.01 3.04
C GLY A 236 4.85 5.68 2.30
N THR A 237 3.76 4.91 2.28
CA THR A 237 3.69 3.66 1.50
C THR A 237 3.74 3.91 0.00
N LYS A 238 3.12 4.98 -0.50
CA LYS A 238 3.24 5.34 -1.93
C LYS A 238 4.69 5.64 -2.31
N GLN A 239 5.40 6.35 -1.44
CA GLN A 239 6.83 6.61 -1.63
C GLN A 239 7.64 5.31 -1.55
N MET A 240 7.33 4.43 -0.58
CA MET A 240 7.97 3.13 -0.44
C MET A 240 7.80 2.28 -1.70
N VAL A 241 6.59 2.20 -2.25
CA VAL A 241 6.30 1.45 -3.48
C VAL A 241 7.06 2.04 -4.66
N ARG A 242 7.13 3.37 -4.79
CA ARG A 242 7.93 4.01 -5.85
C ARG A 242 9.43 3.71 -5.71
N THR A 243 9.99 3.81 -4.51
CA THR A 243 11.39 3.46 -4.26
C THR A 243 11.62 1.98 -4.54
N PHE A 244 10.73 1.12 -4.05
CA PHE A 244 10.77 -0.32 -4.25
C PHE A 244 10.73 -0.69 -5.74
N SER A 245 9.82 -0.11 -6.52
CA SER A 245 9.77 -0.35 -7.97
C SER A 245 11.03 0.14 -8.70
N SER A 246 11.62 1.26 -8.25
CA SER A 246 12.84 1.80 -8.87
C SER A 246 14.07 0.95 -8.56
N VAL A 247 14.31 0.65 -7.27
CA VAL A 247 15.42 -0.20 -6.82
C VAL A 247 15.21 -1.65 -7.27
N GLY A 248 13.98 -2.14 -7.20
CA GLY A 248 13.56 -3.44 -7.69
C GLY A 248 13.76 -3.60 -9.19
N GLY A 249 13.46 -2.56 -9.99
CA GLY A 249 13.78 -2.55 -11.42
C GLY A 249 15.27 -2.73 -11.70
N LEU A 250 16.13 -2.03 -10.94
CA LEU A 250 17.59 -2.21 -11.02
C LEU A 250 18.01 -3.62 -10.57
N GLY A 251 17.45 -4.12 -9.48
CA GLY A 251 17.69 -5.48 -8.97
C GLY A 251 17.27 -6.55 -9.97
N PHE A 252 16.12 -6.37 -10.62
CA PHE A 252 15.62 -7.26 -11.68
C PHE A 252 16.54 -7.25 -12.90
N ALA A 253 17.00 -6.08 -13.33
CA ALA A 253 17.97 -5.97 -14.44
C ALA A 253 19.30 -6.67 -14.08
N CYS A 254 19.83 -6.45 -12.88
CA CYS A 254 21.05 -7.12 -12.41
C CYS A 254 20.85 -8.64 -12.31
N TRP A 255 19.70 -9.09 -11.82
CA TRP A 255 19.34 -10.51 -11.77
C TRP A 255 19.29 -11.12 -13.18
N LEU A 256 18.65 -10.47 -14.15
CA LEU A 256 18.56 -10.95 -15.53
C LEU A 256 19.96 -11.12 -16.16
N LEU A 257 20.84 -10.15 -15.96
CA LEU A 257 22.22 -10.17 -16.48
C LEU A 257 23.14 -11.15 -15.74
N SER A 258 22.82 -11.46 -14.48
CA SER A 258 23.63 -12.32 -13.62
C SER A 258 23.53 -13.80 -13.95
N GLY A 259 22.46 -14.25 -14.64
CA GLY A 259 22.24 -15.67 -14.94
C GLY A 259 21.87 -16.55 -13.73
N TYR A 260 21.55 -15.95 -12.57
CA TYR A 260 21.08 -16.72 -11.41
C TYR A 260 19.66 -17.28 -11.63
N PRO A 261 19.30 -18.40 -10.98
CA PRO A 261 17.98 -19.02 -11.14
C PRO A 261 16.86 -18.12 -10.58
N LEU A 262 15.62 -18.40 -10.98
CA LEU A 262 14.42 -17.68 -10.51
C LEU A 262 14.27 -17.71 -8.98
N ALA A 263 14.75 -18.77 -8.31
CA ALA A 263 14.78 -18.87 -6.86
C ALA A 263 15.57 -17.74 -6.15
N SER A 264 16.48 -17.07 -6.85
CA SER A 264 17.23 -15.92 -6.31
C SER A 264 16.51 -14.57 -6.51
N LEU A 265 15.49 -14.51 -7.38
CA LEU A 265 14.77 -13.27 -7.67
C LEU A 265 14.17 -12.61 -6.41
N PRO A 266 13.58 -13.36 -5.45
CA PRO A 266 13.10 -12.77 -4.20
C PRO A 266 14.18 -12.03 -3.41
N LEU A 267 15.45 -12.43 -3.50
CA LEU A 267 16.55 -11.73 -2.81
C LEU A 267 16.84 -10.36 -3.46
N TYR A 268 16.95 -10.31 -4.80
CA TYR A 268 17.23 -9.08 -5.56
C TYR A 268 16.04 -8.12 -5.52
N TYR A 269 14.91 -8.60 -6.03
CA TYR A 269 13.72 -7.76 -6.25
C TYR A 269 12.92 -7.56 -4.97
N GLY A 270 12.78 -8.59 -4.13
CA GLY A 270 12.00 -8.52 -2.90
C GLY A 270 12.82 -7.95 -1.75
N GLY A 271 13.66 -8.79 -1.15
CA GLY A 271 14.32 -8.54 0.14
C GLY A 271 15.15 -7.26 0.18
N ILE A 272 16.18 -7.16 -0.66
CA ILE A 272 17.10 -6.01 -0.63
C ILE A 272 16.38 -4.72 -1.05
N SER A 273 15.61 -4.78 -2.14
CA SER A 273 14.89 -3.59 -2.64
C SER A 273 13.84 -3.08 -1.65
N LEU A 274 13.12 -3.97 -0.98
CA LEU A 274 12.15 -3.61 0.06
C LEU A 274 12.85 -3.04 1.30
N ALA A 275 13.97 -3.62 1.71
CA ALA A 275 14.75 -3.11 2.83
C ALA A 275 15.27 -1.69 2.58
N VAL A 276 15.82 -1.43 1.39
CA VAL A 276 16.23 -0.08 0.97
C VAL A 276 15.04 0.86 0.92
N ALA A 277 13.95 0.46 0.26
CA ALA A 277 12.75 1.27 0.15
C ALA A 277 12.19 1.65 1.53
N TYR A 278 12.05 0.69 2.43
CA TYR A 278 11.64 0.90 3.80
C TYR A 278 12.60 1.84 4.55
N HIS A 279 13.91 1.63 4.42
CA HIS A 279 14.92 2.49 5.04
C HIS A 279 14.78 3.96 4.62
N THR A 280 14.41 4.22 3.36
CA THR A 280 14.24 5.59 2.84
C THR A 280 12.96 6.28 3.30
N VAL A 281 11.96 5.54 3.81
CA VAL A 281 10.65 6.09 4.21
C VAL A 281 10.32 5.94 5.69
N ARG A 282 11.13 5.20 6.44
CA ARG A 282 10.92 4.99 7.89
C ARG A 282 10.93 6.32 8.63
N CYS A 283 10.17 6.38 9.72
CA CYS A 283 10.26 7.54 10.59
C CYS A 283 11.49 7.47 11.50
N CYS A 284 11.77 8.61 12.11
CA CYS A 284 12.79 8.77 13.14
C CYS A 284 12.12 9.09 14.47
N HIS A 285 12.71 8.57 15.54
CA HIS A 285 12.26 8.80 16.91
C HIS A 285 13.23 9.77 17.59
N ASP A 286 12.70 10.76 18.31
CA ASP A 286 13.44 11.71 19.14
C ASP A 286 13.09 11.44 20.60
N ASP A 287 14.05 10.95 21.37
CA ASP A 287 13.87 10.69 22.80
C ASP A 287 13.99 11.99 23.64
N ASP A 288 14.49 13.08 23.06
CA ASP A 288 14.77 14.35 23.74
C ASP A 288 13.60 15.36 23.68
N VAL A 289 12.38 14.92 23.36
CA VAL A 289 11.19 15.79 23.36
C VAL A 289 10.41 15.69 24.67
N ALA A 290 9.85 16.83 25.11
CA ALA A 290 9.06 16.90 26.32
C ALA A 290 7.79 16.02 26.24
N ALA A 291 7.33 15.55 27.39
CA ALA A 291 6.10 14.76 27.50
C ALA A 291 4.91 15.49 26.85
N GLY A 292 4.10 14.76 26.08
CA GLY A 292 2.94 15.28 25.35
C GLY A 292 3.25 15.81 23.94
N ILE A 293 4.52 15.87 23.52
CA ILE A 293 4.92 16.18 22.14
C ILE A 293 5.13 14.87 21.36
N ALA A 294 4.87 14.87 20.05
CA ALA A 294 5.09 13.69 19.22
C ALA A 294 6.59 13.38 19.11
N HIS A 295 7.02 12.23 19.62
CA HIS A 295 8.41 11.75 19.53
C HIS A 295 8.81 11.30 18.12
N CYS A 296 7.87 11.18 17.18
CA CYS A 296 8.11 10.62 15.87
C CYS A 296 8.06 11.69 14.78
N TYR A 297 9.09 11.77 13.95
CA TYR A 297 9.22 12.75 12.87
C TYR A 297 9.74 12.15 11.55
N LYS A 298 9.53 12.90 10.46
CA LYS A 298 10.09 12.62 9.14
C LYS A 298 10.56 13.92 8.45
N PRO A 299 11.46 13.86 7.45
CA PRO A 299 11.82 15.04 6.65
C PRO A 299 10.61 15.59 5.87
N LYS A 300 10.45 16.93 5.84
CA LYS A 300 9.44 17.62 4.99
C LYS A 300 9.72 17.45 3.50
N THR A 301 10.99 17.39 3.12
CA THR A 301 11.46 17.41 1.74
C THR A 301 12.56 16.40 1.60
N ASN A 302 12.26 15.27 0.97
CA ASN A 302 13.23 14.43 0.26
C ASN A 302 12.41 13.65 -0.75
N LYS A 303 12.11 14.27 -1.89
CA LYS A 303 11.66 13.48 -3.02
C LYS A 303 12.82 12.56 -3.36
N LEU A 304 12.54 11.26 -3.45
CA LEU A 304 13.55 10.28 -3.87
C LEU A 304 14.22 10.71 -5.18
N GLU A 305 13.49 11.42 -6.04
CA GLU A 305 14.01 12.02 -7.26
C GLU A 305 15.23 12.94 -7.04
N ASP A 306 15.26 13.73 -5.97
CA ASP A 306 16.38 14.62 -5.65
C ASP A 306 17.62 13.81 -5.25
N VAL A 307 17.41 12.75 -4.44
CA VAL A 307 18.47 11.82 -4.01
C VAL A 307 19.01 11.03 -5.20
N LEU A 308 18.14 10.50 -6.04
CA LEU A 308 18.52 9.78 -7.26
C LEU A 308 19.23 10.70 -8.26
N GLY A 309 18.83 11.97 -8.35
CA GLY A 309 19.52 12.99 -9.14
C GLY A 309 20.94 13.23 -8.63
N GLY A 310 21.11 13.34 -7.30
CA GLY A 310 22.42 13.43 -6.65
C GLY A 310 23.29 12.20 -6.90
N ILE A 311 22.73 10.99 -6.73
CA ILE A 311 23.43 9.72 -6.99
C ILE A 311 23.84 9.62 -8.45
N LYS A 312 22.95 9.96 -9.40
CA LYS A 312 23.27 9.95 -10.84
C LYS A 312 24.44 10.87 -11.14
N THR A 313 24.45 12.06 -10.57
CA THR A 313 25.53 13.05 -10.77
C THR A 313 26.85 12.54 -10.18
N SER A 314 26.83 12.01 -8.95
CA SER A 314 27.99 11.39 -8.29
C SER A 314 28.52 10.17 -9.05
N ALA A 315 27.61 9.32 -9.56
CA ALA A 315 27.96 8.16 -10.36
C ALA A 315 28.61 8.55 -11.69
N LEU A 316 28.05 9.54 -12.40
CA LEU A 316 28.65 10.06 -13.63
C LEU A 316 30.03 10.68 -13.37
N ALA A 317 30.19 11.42 -12.27
CA ALA A 317 31.47 11.97 -11.87
C ALA A 317 32.49 10.87 -11.53
N LEU A 318 32.08 9.81 -10.85
CA LEU A 318 32.91 8.64 -10.56
C LEU A 318 33.32 7.92 -11.85
N VAL A 319 32.38 7.66 -12.75
CA VAL A 319 32.65 7.04 -14.06
C VAL A 319 33.63 7.89 -14.86
N ALA A 320 33.48 9.22 -14.86
CA ALA A 320 34.42 10.12 -15.51
C ALA A 320 35.82 10.05 -14.88
N LYS A 321 35.93 9.96 -13.54
CA LYS A 321 37.21 9.77 -12.83
C LYS A 321 37.86 8.42 -13.15
N VAL A 322 37.09 7.34 -13.13
CA VAL A 322 37.55 5.98 -13.47
C VAL A 322 38.01 5.91 -14.92
N ARG A 323 37.29 6.53 -15.86
CA ARG A 323 37.68 6.58 -17.28
C ARG A 323 38.99 7.34 -17.50
N LYS A 324 39.23 8.42 -16.72
CA LYS A 324 40.47 9.19 -16.81
C LYS A 324 41.67 8.47 -16.21
N ASN A 325 41.52 7.84 -15.03
CA ASN A 325 42.62 7.20 -14.30
C ASN A 325 42.13 5.98 -13.49
N PRO A 326 41.92 4.81 -14.12
CA PRO A 326 41.34 3.66 -13.42
C PRO A 326 42.24 3.17 -12.29
N GLN A 327 43.56 3.09 -12.50
CA GLN A 327 44.51 2.59 -11.49
C GLN A 327 44.53 3.44 -10.21
N LYS A 328 44.36 4.76 -10.31
CA LYS A 328 44.36 5.65 -9.14
C LYS A 328 43.13 5.44 -8.26
N VAL A 329 41.95 5.28 -8.89
CA VAL A 329 40.70 5.02 -8.16
C VAL A 329 40.75 3.65 -7.48
N PHE A 330 41.25 2.62 -8.18
CA PHE A 330 41.45 1.29 -7.59
C PHE A 330 42.40 1.34 -6.39
N LYS A 331 43.56 2.00 -6.49
CA LYS A 331 44.49 2.13 -5.35
C LYS A 331 43.87 2.85 -4.15
N GLN A 332 43.03 3.87 -4.36
CA GLN A 332 42.35 4.58 -3.27
C GLN A 332 41.25 3.77 -2.56
N TRP A 333 40.72 2.74 -3.20
CA TRP A 333 39.66 1.91 -2.63
C TRP A 333 40.17 0.67 -1.89
N PHE A 334 41.38 0.22 -2.22
CA PHE A 334 41.97 -1.01 -1.70
C PHE A 334 43.15 -0.79 -0.73
N VAL A 335 43.50 0.46 -0.46
CA VAL A 335 44.50 0.88 0.55
C VAL A 335 43.78 1.67 1.63
#